data_AF-A0A4Q6GWU4-F1
#
_entry.id   AF-A0A4Q6GWU4-F1
#
_cell.length_a   1.000
_cell.length_b   1.000
_cell.length_c   1.000
_cell.angle_alpha   90.00
_cell.angle_beta   90.00
_cell.angle_gamma   90.00
#
_symmetry.space_group_name_H-M   'P 1'
#
loop_
_entity.id
_entity.type
_entity.pdbx_description
1 polymer ?
#
loop_
_entity_poly.entity_id
_entity_poly.type
_entity_poly.pdbx_seq_one_letter_code
_entity_poly.pdbx_strand_id
1 'polypeptide(L)'
;MNINFSKQAALAAGLFGLVLVAAPAHAQRKSAQEQRKEQVAQIPTCAKPLGSISVLEPEDATNWWTGQQLPAPSKLIKVFVNKSRCFTLVDRGAGMSAAMNERALASSGELRGRSNIGKGQIKAADYVLVPD
;
A
#
# COMPACT_ATOMS: atom_id res chain seq x y z
N MET A 1 -36.73 -64.37 -15.08
CA MET A 1 -36.04 -65.44 -14.34
C MET A 1 -35.93 -65.01 -12.88
N ASN A 2 -36.76 -65.62 -12.02
CA ASN A 2 -36.61 -65.93 -10.58
C ASN A 2 -36.07 -64.83 -9.63
N ILE A 3 -36.86 -64.26 -8.70
CA ILE A 3 -37.28 -64.79 -7.36
C ILE A 3 -36.01 -65.14 -6.51
N ASN A 4 -35.70 -64.61 -5.32
CA ASN A 4 -36.54 -64.50 -4.11
C ASN A 4 -35.91 -63.71 -2.94
N PHE A 5 -36.79 -63.39 -1.99
CA PHE A 5 -36.60 -62.93 -0.61
C PHE A 5 -35.47 -63.57 0.22
N SER A 6 -34.89 -62.80 1.14
CA SER A 6 -34.77 -63.25 2.53
C SER A 6 -34.64 -62.08 3.52
N LYS A 7 -35.51 -62.12 4.53
CA LYS A 7 -35.51 -61.28 5.72
C LYS A 7 -34.41 -61.77 6.67
N GLN A 8 -33.58 -60.87 7.18
CA GLN A 8 -32.93 -61.05 8.48
C GLN A 8 -32.97 -59.71 9.22
N ALA A 9 -33.86 -59.66 10.21
CA ALA A 9 -33.87 -58.65 11.24
C ALA A 9 -32.70 -58.93 12.18
N ALA A 10 -31.84 -57.93 12.39
CA ALA A 10 -30.92 -57.92 13.51
C ALA A 10 -30.98 -56.52 14.14
N LEU A 11 -31.78 -56.44 15.20
CA LEU A 11 -31.69 -55.40 16.23
C LEU A 11 -30.27 -55.44 16.81
N ALA A 12 -29.41 -54.54 16.34
CA ALA A 12 -28.19 -54.19 17.06
C ALA A 12 -28.43 -52.83 17.71
N ALA A 13 -28.77 -52.87 18.99
CA ALA A 13 -28.75 -51.72 19.87
C ALA A 13 -27.32 -51.16 19.91
N GLY A 14 -27.08 -50.11 19.14
CA GLY A 14 -25.90 -49.26 19.26
C GLY A 14 -26.36 -47.87 19.62
N LEU A 15 -26.23 -47.50 20.89
CA LEU A 15 -26.24 -46.09 21.33
C LEU A 15 -24.99 -45.42 20.72
N PHE A 16 -25.05 -45.12 19.42
CA PHE A 16 -24.12 -44.21 18.79
C PHE A 16 -24.52 -42.80 19.21
N GLY A 17 -23.88 -42.33 20.28
CA GLY A 17 -24.02 -40.97 20.77
C GLY A 17 -23.82 -39.98 19.62
N LEU A 18 -24.83 -39.15 19.39
CA LEU A 18 -24.74 -38.02 18.47
C LEU A 18 -23.84 -36.96 19.12
N VAL A 19 -22.52 -37.11 19.00
CA VAL A 19 -21.58 -36.04 19.32
C VAL A 19 -21.71 -35.00 18.21
N LEU A 20 -22.54 -33.99 18.45
CA LEU A 20 -22.49 -32.72 17.72
C LEU A 20 -21.12 -32.08 18.03
N VAL A 21 -20.10 -32.41 17.24
CA VAL A 21 -18.89 -31.59 17.19
C VAL A 21 -19.33 -30.28 16.53
N ALA A 22 -19.66 -29.30 17.36
CA ALA A 22 -19.78 -27.92 16.94
C ALA A 22 -18.40 -27.47 16.44
N ALA A 23 -18.13 -27.66 15.16
CA ALA A 23 -17.01 -27.00 14.51
C ALA A 23 -17.24 -25.49 14.66
N PRO A 24 -16.28 -24.72 15.19
CA PRO A 24 -16.44 -23.28 15.26
C PRO A 24 -16.59 -22.81 13.81
N ALA A 25 -17.73 -22.19 13.51
CA ALA A 25 -17.88 -21.38 12.32
C ALA A 25 -16.95 -20.18 12.48
N HIS A 26 -15.67 -20.36 12.15
CA HIS A 26 -14.74 -19.26 11.96
C HIS A 26 -15.25 -18.46 10.77
N ALA A 27 -16.12 -17.49 11.05
CA ALA A 27 -16.37 -16.39 10.14
C ALA A 27 -14.99 -15.77 9.86
N GLN A 28 -14.49 -16.00 8.64
CA GLN A 28 -13.15 -15.59 8.20
C GLN A 28 -13.12 -14.06 8.11
N ARG A 29 -12.98 -13.40 9.26
CA ARG A 29 -12.77 -11.96 9.38
C ARG A 29 -11.42 -11.67 8.75
N LYS A 30 -11.41 -11.15 7.51
CA LYS A 30 -10.18 -10.60 6.93
C LYS A 30 -9.62 -9.58 7.89
N SER A 31 -8.34 -9.73 8.21
CA SER A 31 -7.63 -8.74 9.02
C SER A 31 -7.62 -7.38 8.31
N ALA A 32 -7.56 -6.29 9.06
CA ALA A 32 -7.39 -4.95 8.49
C ALA A 32 -6.15 -4.85 7.59
N GLN A 33 -5.15 -5.71 7.81
CA GLN A 33 -3.95 -5.80 6.99
C GLN A 33 -4.22 -6.48 5.64
N GLU A 34 -5.01 -7.55 5.59
CA GLU A 34 -5.45 -8.18 4.32
C GLU A 34 -6.33 -7.23 3.52
N GLN A 35 -7.26 -6.54 4.17
CA GLN A 35 -8.11 -5.54 3.52
C GLN A 35 -7.28 -4.41 2.90
N ARG A 36 -6.28 -3.90 3.61
CA ARG A 36 -5.35 -2.89 3.06
C ARG A 36 -4.56 -3.41 1.86
N LYS A 37 -4.07 -4.66 1.92
CA LYS A 37 -3.35 -5.28 0.79
C LYS A 37 -4.23 -5.37 -0.44
N GLU A 38 -5.49 -5.75 -0.27
CA GLU A 38 -6.47 -5.85 -1.37
C GLU A 38 -6.81 -4.48 -1.97
N GLN A 39 -6.96 -3.45 -1.15
CA GLN A 39 -7.18 -2.08 -1.64
C GLN A 39 -5.97 -1.53 -2.39
N VAL A 40 -4.75 -1.79 -1.88
CA VAL A 40 -3.51 -1.39 -2.56
C VAL A 40 -3.31 -2.15 -3.87
N ALA A 41 -3.77 -3.40 -3.96
CA ALA A 41 -3.71 -4.20 -5.19
C ALA A 41 -4.63 -3.67 -6.31
N GLN A 42 -5.62 -2.84 -6.00
CA GLN A 42 -6.52 -2.21 -6.98
C GLN A 42 -5.94 -0.94 -7.62
N ILE A 43 -4.78 -0.47 -7.16
CA ILE A 43 -4.14 0.70 -7.74
C ILE A 43 -3.68 0.36 -9.17
N PRO A 44 -4.11 1.11 -10.20
CA PRO A 44 -3.69 0.84 -11.57
C PRO A 44 -2.17 1.03 -11.70
N THR A 45 -1.54 0.17 -12.50
CA THR A 45 -0.09 0.24 -12.74
C THR A 45 0.22 0.54 -14.20
N CYS A 46 1.26 1.33 -14.44
CA CYS A 46 1.74 1.61 -15.78
C CYS A 46 2.99 0.78 -16.09
N ALA A 47 3.06 0.21 -17.29
CA ALA A 47 4.27 -0.49 -17.76
C ALA A 47 5.45 0.47 -18.01
N LYS A 48 5.15 1.72 -18.35
CA LYS A 48 6.13 2.80 -18.53
C LYS A 48 5.66 4.06 -17.80
N PRO A 49 6.56 4.84 -17.18
CA PRO A 49 6.20 6.13 -16.59
C PRO A 49 5.72 7.11 -17.66
N LEU A 50 4.67 7.86 -17.33
CA LEU A 50 4.07 8.93 -18.14
C LEU A 50 4.83 10.26 -17.99
N GLY A 51 5.58 10.43 -16.90
CA GLY A 51 6.37 11.62 -16.60
C GLY A 51 6.90 11.61 -15.17
N SER A 52 7.42 12.73 -14.71
CA SER A 52 7.72 12.99 -13.29
C SER A 52 6.68 13.89 -12.65
N ILE A 53 6.40 13.65 -11.37
CA ILE A 53 5.43 14.44 -10.60
C ILE A 53 6.03 14.86 -9.27
N SER A 54 5.79 16.10 -8.88
CA SER A 54 5.98 16.55 -7.49
C SER A 54 4.63 16.75 -6.83
N VAL A 55 4.47 16.19 -5.64
CA VAL A 55 3.30 16.40 -4.80
C VAL A 55 3.69 17.29 -3.64
N LEU A 56 3.14 18.50 -3.59
CA LEU A 56 3.38 19.47 -2.52
C LEU A 56 2.20 19.49 -1.55
N GLU A 57 2.48 19.93 -0.33
CA GLU A 57 1.44 20.31 0.62
C GLU A 57 1.16 21.81 0.45
N PRO A 58 -0.10 22.28 0.52
CA PRO A 58 -0.38 23.71 0.56
C PRO A 58 0.14 24.30 1.88
N GLU A 59 1.03 25.30 1.80
CA GLU A 59 1.64 25.95 2.98
C GLU A 59 0.66 26.88 3.72
N ASP A 60 -0.30 27.48 2.99
CA ASP A 60 -1.15 28.57 3.47
C ASP A 60 -2.66 28.21 3.52
N ALA A 61 -3.03 26.94 3.41
CA ALA A 61 -4.43 26.52 3.41
C ALA A 61 -4.97 26.25 4.83
N THR A 62 -6.22 26.65 5.09
CA THR A 62 -6.98 26.12 6.24
C THR A 62 -7.28 24.65 5.97
N ASN A 63 -6.42 23.79 6.50
CA ASN A 63 -6.43 22.35 6.24
C ASN A 63 -7.66 21.70 6.87
N TRP A 64 -8.69 21.38 6.06
CA TRP A 64 -9.94 20.75 6.52
C TRP A 64 -9.70 19.40 7.22
N TRP A 65 -8.60 18.71 6.87
CA TRP A 65 -8.21 17.42 7.44
C TRP A 65 -7.64 17.53 8.86
N THR A 66 -7.02 18.67 9.22
CA THR A 66 -6.43 18.86 10.55
C THR A 66 -7.50 18.84 11.63
N GLY A 67 -8.68 19.43 11.37
CA GLY A 67 -9.82 19.38 12.28
C GLY A 67 -10.41 17.99 12.48
N GLN A 68 -10.11 17.04 11.58
CA GLN A 68 -10.59 15.65 11.62
C GLN A 68 -9.52 14.67 12.11
N GLN A 69 -8.38 15.16 12.61
CA GLN A 69 -7.24 14.34 13.02
C GLN A 69 -6.66 13.46 11.89
N LEU A 70 -6.87 13.87 10.64
CA LEU A 70 -6.40 13.12 9.47
C LEU A 70 -4.98 13.56 9.07
N PRO A 71 -4.13 12.62 8.60
CA PRO A 71 -2.83 12.98 8.06
C PRO A 71 -2.98 13.77 6.77
N ALA A 72 -1.96 14.58 6.46
CA ALA A 72 -1.95 15.39 5.26
C ALA A 72 -2.09 14.53 3.97
N PRO A 73 -2.97 14.92 3.02
CA PRO A 73 -3.27 14.13 1.83
C PRO A 73 -2.04 13.83 0.96
N SER A 74 -1.03 14.72 0.89
CA SER A 74 0.12 14.49 0.01
C SER A 74 0.87 13.21 0.36
N LYS A 75 0.91 12.82 1.65
CA LYS A 75 1.59 11.59 2.09
C LYS A 75 0.96 10.37 1.45
N LEU A 76 -0.37 10.31 1.46
CA LEU A 76 -1.11 9.19 0.88
C LEU A 76 -0.99 9.20 -0.65
N ILE A 77 -1.11 10.37 -1.29
CA ILE A 77 -0.95 10.51 -2.75
C ILE A 77 0.44 10.05 -3.20
N LYS A 78 1.51 10.40 -2.47
CA LYS A 78 2.88 9.92 -2.75
C LYS A 78 2.96 8.38 -2.72
N VAL A 79 2.22 7.72 -1.83
CA VAL A 79 2.13 6.24 -1.81
C VAL A 79 1.44 5.72 -3.08
N PHE A 80 0.32 6.32 -3.49
CA PHE A 80 -0.37 5.95 -4.74
C PHE A 80 0.51 6.14 -5.98
N VAL A 81 1.23 7.26 -6.07
CA VAL A 81 2.20 7.51 -7.15
C VAL A 81 3.27 6.42 -7.17
N ASN A 82 3.87 6.09 -6.03
CA ASN A 82 4.90 5.06 -5.95
C ASN A 82 4.37 3.65 -6.27
N LYS A 83 3.12 3.33 -5.89
CA LYS A 83 2.50 2.03 -6.18
C LYS A 83 2.08 1.88 -7.64
N SER A 84 1.57 2.95 -8.25
CA SER A 84 1.14 2.94 -9.65
C SER A 84 2.29 2.83 -10.65
N ARG A 85 3.49 3.32 -10.29
CA ARG A 85 4.64 3.44 -11.22
C ARG A 85 4.35 4.26 -12.49
N CYS A 86 3.22 4.97 -12.51
CA CYS A 86 2.82 5.81 -13.63
C CYS A 86 3.62 7.11 -13.67
N PHE A 87 4.18 7.56 -12.55
CA PHE A 87 5.05 8.72 -12.51
C PHE A 87 6.33 8.44 -11.72
N THR A 88 7.41 9.10 -12.11
CA THR A 88 8.60 9.21 -11.27
C THR A 88 8.35 10.29 -10.24
N LEU A 89 8.17 9.90 -8.97
CA LEU A 89 8.01 10.86 -7.89
C LEU A 89 9.32 11.64 -7.69
N VAL A 90 9.22 12.97 -7.75
CA VAL A 90 10.33 13.88 -7.42
C VAL A 90 9.96 14.69 -6.17
N ASP A 91 10.86 14.72 -5.20
CA ASP A 91 10.67 15.46 -3.96
C ASP A 91 11.06 16.93 -4.17
N ARG A 92 10.19 17.84 -3.72
CA ARG A 92 10.40 19.30 -3.74
C ARG A 92 10.32 19.93 -2.34
N GLY A 93 10.24 19.11 -1.30
CA GLY A 93 10.21 19.51 0.10
C GLY A 93 11.47 19.03 0.84
N ALA A 94 11.28 18.22 1.88
CA ALA A 94 12.36 17.77 2.76
C ALA A 94 13.50 17.04 2.03
N GLY A 95 13.18 16.20 1.04
CA GLY A 95 14.20 15.48 0.27
C GLY A 95 15.04 16.42 -0.60
N MET A 96 14.41 17.43 -1.21
CA MET A 96 15.13 18.47 -1.95
C MET A 96 16.00 19.33 -1.02
N SER A 97 15.48 19.72 0.14
CA SER A 97 16.24 20.48 1.14
C SER A 97 17.48 19.72 1.60
N ALA A 98 17.34 18.43 1.93
CA ALA A 98 18.47 17.57 2.26
C ALA A 98 19.48 17.49 1.11
N ALA A 99 19.03 17.32 -0.13
CA ALA A 99 19.90 17.29 -1.30
C ALA A 99 20.64 18.62 -1.55
N MET A 100 20.05 19.76 -1.19
CA MET A 100 20.72 21.07 -1.25
C MET A 100 21.78 21.20 -0.14
N ASN A 101 21.51 20.68 1.06
CA ASN A 101 22.50 20.65 2.14
C ASN A 101 23.72 19.81 1.76
N GLU A 102 23.54 18.63 1.15
CA GLU A 102 24.66 17.82 0.64
C GLU A 102 25.48 18.55 -0.44
N ARG A 103 24.85 19.40 -1.26
CA ARG A 103 25.56 20.26 -2.22
C ARG A 103 26.36 21.37 -1.54
N ALA A 104 25.81 21.94 -0.46
CA ALA A 104 26.54 22.93 0.34
C ALA A 104 27.80 22.29 0.95
N LEU A 105 27.67 21.09 1.53
CA LEU A 105 28.81 20.31 2.04
C LEU A 105 29.82 19.95 0.95
N ALA A 106 29.35 19.62 -0.26
CA ALA A 106 30.21 19.39 -1.40
C ALA A 106 31.02 20.66 -1.76
N SER A 107 30.36 21.82 -1.73
CA SER A 107 31.00 23.11 -2.04
C SER A 107 31.99 23.58 -0.98
N SER A 108 31.80 23.19 0.29
CA SER A 108 32.71 23.50 1.38
C SER A 108 33.88 22.51 1.52
N GLY A 109 33.88 21.42 0.74
CA GLY A 109 34.94 20.41 0.75
C GLY A 109 34.86 19.40 1.89
N GLU A 110 33.73 19.35 2.60
CA GLU A 110 33.52 18.45 3.76
C GLU A 110 33.22 16.99 3.35
N LEU A 111 32.91 16.75 2.07
CA LEU A 111 32.56 15.43 1.57
C LEU A 111 33.78 14.52 1.39
N ARG A 112 33.57 13.23 1.65
CA ARG A 112 34.58 12.18 1.38
C ARG A 112 34.92 12.15 -0.12
N GLY A 113 36.17 11.80 -0.44
CA GLY A 113 36.60 11.62 -1.82
C GLY A 113 35.71 10.65 -2.60
N ARG A 114 35.42 11.00 -3.86
CA ARG A 114 34.52 10.28 -4.79
C ARG A 114 33.03 10.33 -4.44
N SER A 115 32.58 11.33 -3.68
CA SER A 115 31.16 11.59 -3.48
C SER A 115 30.49 12.02 -4.79
N ASN A 116 29.36 11.40 -5.14
CA ASN A 116 28.65 11.62 -6.41
C ASN A 116 27.69 12.83 -6.31
N ILE A 117 28.23 14.02 -6.06
CA ILE A 117 27.47 15.27 -6.00
C ILE A 117 27.92 16.18 -7.15
N GLY A 118 26.97 16.70 -7.92
CA GLY A 118 27.27 17.59 -9.05
C GLY A 118 26.06 18.35 -9.60
N LYS A 119 26.35 19.22 -10.56
CA LYS A 119 25.32 19.95 -11.32
C LYS A 119 24.53 18.97 -12.20
N GLY A 120 23.28 19.30 -12.52
CA GLY A 120 22.44 18.50 -13.42
C GLY A 120 21.82 17.22 -12.85
N GLN A 121 22.03 16.89 -11.57
CA GLN A 121 21.48 15.67 -10.95
C GLN A 121 20.02 15.80 -10.47
N ILE A 122 19.44 17.01 -10.47
CA ILE A 122 18.05 17.23 -10.05
C ILE A 122 17.12 16.98 -11.24
N LYS A 123 16.18 16.03 -11.08
CA LYS A 123 15.16 15.75 -12.10
C LYS A 123 14.05 16.82 -12.06
N ALA A 124 13.68 17.34 -13.23
CA ALA A 124 12.51 18.21 -13.37
C ALA A 124 11.21 17.46 -13.02
N ALA A 125 10.19 18.18 -12.57
CA ALA A 125 8.83 17.66 -12.45
C ALA A 125 8.07 18.07 -13.72
N ASP A 126 7.52 17.11 -14.47
CA ASP A 126 6.65 17.40 -15.62
C ASP A 126 5.27 17.89 -15.13
N TYR A 127 4.84 17.41 -13.96
CA TYR A 127 3.57 17.74 -13.33
C TYR A 127 3.76 18.16 -11.87
N VAL A 128 2.88 19.03 -11.41
CA VAL A 128 2.82 19.51 -10.03
C VAL A 128 1.41 19.29 -9.50
N LEU A 129 1.28 18.62 -8.36
CA LEU A 129 0.00 18.40 -7.67
C LEU A 129 0.04 19.04 -6.29
N VAL A 130 -0.95 19.88 -6.01
CA VAL A 130 -1.21 20.43 -4.68
C VAL A 130 -2.63 19.97 -4.31
N PRO A 131 -2.80 19.14 -3.28
CA PRO A 131 -4.12 18.72 -2.83
C PRO A 131 -4.67 19.75 -1.85
N ASP A 132 -5.76 20.43 -2.21
CA ASP A 132 -6.55 21.31 -1.36
C ASP A 132 -7.76 20.59 -0.70
#